data_AF-A0A6I9LYG3-F1
#
_entry.id   AF-A0A6I9LYG3-F1
#
_cell.length_a   1.000
_cell.length_b   1.000
_cell.length_c   1.000
_cell.angle_alpha   90.00
_cell.angle_beta   90.00
_cell.angle_gamma   90.00
#
_symmetry.space_group_name_H-M   'P 1'
#
loop_
_entity.id
_entity.type
_entity.pdbx_description
1 polymer ?
#
loop_
_entity_poly.entity_id
_entity_poly.type
_entity_poly.pdbx_seq_one_letter_code
_entity_poly.pdbx_strand_id
1 'polypeptide(L)'
;MFPSEAGARPRTCEATASERRKWVEVFKACDEDNKGYLSREDFKVAIVMLFGYKPSKIEADSVMSAVNPNTSGISLEGFLNVVKRKKEAQLYRSEIRHIFTAFDMHYRGFLTLEDFNRAFSRVAPKLPARTVLEVFREADRDSDGHVSFRDFEYAMNYGQAK
;
A
#
# COMPACT_ATOMS: atom_id res chain seq x y z
N MET A 1 28.60 -20.29 -15.89
CA MET A 1 28.47 -20.52 -14.44
C MET A 1 28.26 -19.14 -13.82
N PHE A 2 27.00 -18.74 -13.62
CA PHE A 2 26.66 -17.43 -13.03
C PHE A 2 26.01 -17.69 -11.67
N PRO A 3 26.46 -17.03 -10.59
CA PRO A 3 25.94 -17.28 -9.27
C PRO A 3 24.54 -16.67 -9.12
N SER A 4 23.68 -17.45 -8.48
CA SER A 4 22.28 -17.14 -8.21
C SER A 4 22.19 -16.41 -6.86
N GLU A 5 22.06 -15.09 -6.89
CA GLU A 5 21.61 -14.29 -5.75
C GLU A 5 20.38 -13.50 -6.15
N ALA A 6 19.22 -13.88 -5.59
CA ALA A 6 18.08 -12.99 -5.39
C ALA A 6 16.99 -13.70 -4.57
N GLY A 7 17.28 -13.97 -3.30
CA GLY A 7 16.22 -14.07 -2.31
C GLY A 7 15.65 -12.67 -2.08
N ALA A 8 14.66 -12.26 -2.87
CA ALA A 8 13.98 -10.99 -2.71
C ALA A 8 13.19 -11.01 -1.40
N ARG A 9 13.79 -10.48 -0.32
CA ARG A 9 13.04 -9.99 0.84
C ARG A 9 12.01 -8.97 0.37
N PRO A 10 10.81 -8.90 0.95
CA PRO A 10 9.89 -7.82 0.65
C PRO A 10 10.61 -6.52 0.99
N ARG A 11 10.74 -5.64 -0.01
CA ARG A 11 11.33 -4.32 0.16
C ARG A 11 10.39 -3.52 1.04
N THR A 12 10.60 -3.56 2.36
CA THR A 12 10.14 -2.49 3.23
C THR A 12 10.76 -1.22 2.65
N CYS A 13 9.94 -0.39 2.02
CA CYS A 13 10.38 0.88 1.46
C CYS A 13 10.78 1.78 2.62
N GLU A 14 12.05 1.70 3.03
CA GLU A 14 12.63 2.70 3.90
C GLU A 14 12.53 4.04 3.17
N ALA A 15 11.76 4.97 3.75
CA ALA A 15 11.65 6.32 3.22
C ALA A 15 13.07 6.87 2.96
N THR A 16 13.32 7.33 1.73
CA THR A 16 14.63 7.85 1.39
C THR A 16 14.96 9.04 2.29
N ALA A 17 16.25 9.25 2.59
CA ALA A 17 16.67 10.35 3.47
C ALA A 17 16.16 11.73 2.98
N SER A 18 15.96 11.90 1.67
CA SER A 18 15.35 13.07 1.03
C SER A 18 13.84 13.20 1.32
N GLU A 19 13.08 12.10 1.25
CA GLU A 19 11.65 12.11 1.58
C GLU A 19 11.40 12.44 3.06
N ARG A 20 12.20 11.86 3.96
CA ARG A 20 12.10 12.15 5.39
C ARG A 20 12.34 13.63 5.68
N ARG A 21 13.31 14.26 5.02
CA ARG A 21 13.57 15.71 5.15
C ARG A 21 12.36 16.53 4.74
N LYS A 22 11.76 16.22 3.58
CA LYS A 22 10.54 16.89 3.11
C LYS A 22 9.40 16.79 4.12
N TRP A 23 9.23 15.63 4.76
CA TRP A 23 8.16 15.46 5.76
C TRP A 23 8.42 16.31 7.01
N VAL A 24 9.68 16.40 7.46
CA VAL A 24 10.07 17.27 8.58
C VAL A 24 9.86 18.75 8.23
N GLU A 25 10.18 19.16 7.00
CA GLU A 25 9.96 20.54 6.53
C GLU A 25 8.47 20.89 6.53
N VAL A 26 7.61 20.00 6.02
CA VAL A 26 6.16 20.23 6.05
C VAL A 26 5.65 20.29 7.50
N PHE A 27 6.13 19.42 8.39
CA PHE A 27 5.75 19.48 9.79
C PHE A 27 6.08 20.85 10.38
N LYS A 28 7.32 21.35 10.19
CA LYS A 28 7.74 22.65 10.70
C LYS A 28 6.97 23.81 10.07
N ALA A 29 6.59 23.71 8.80
CA ALA A 29 5.80 24.72 8.12
C ALA A 29 4.36 24.80 8.65
N CYS A 30 3.83 23.69 9.18
CA CYS A 30 2.47 23.62 9.73
C CYS A 30 2.42 23.78 11.26
N ASP A 31 3.54 23.60 11.96
CA ASP A 31 3.67 23.83 13.40
C ASP A 31 3.78 25.34 13.69
N GLU A 32 2.64 26.04 13.56
CA GLU A 32 2.51 27.44 13.94
C GLU A 32 2.99 27.64 15.39
N ASP A 33 3.68 28.73 15.69
CA ASP A 33 4.23 29.03 17.02
C ASP A 33 5.29 28.05 17.58
N ASN A 34 5.78 27.07 16.79
CA ASN A 34 6.73 26.04 17.24
C ASN A 34 6.24 25.28 18.49
N LYS A 35 4.97 24.88 18.50
CA LYS A 35 4.35 24.11 19.58
C LYS A 35 5.02 22.74 19.78
N GLY A 36 5.68 22.21 18.75
CA GLY A 36 6.26 20.86 18.72
C GLY A 36 5.23 19.77 18.42
N TYR A 37 3.99 20.15 18.08
CA TYR A 37 2.92 19.24 17.70
C TYR A 37 1.97 19.90 16.69
N LEU A 38 1.38 19.08 15.81
CA LEU A 38 0.33 19.52 14.90
C LEU A 38 -1.03 19.37 15.57
N SER A 39 -1.79 20.46 15.63
CA SER A 39 -3.22 20.38 15.91
C SER A 39 -3.95 19.61 14.80
N ARG A 40 -5.24 19.35 15.00
CA ARG A 40 -6.06 18.70 13.98
C ARG A 40 -6.09 19.50 12.66
N GLU A 41 -6.12 20.82 12.75
CA GLU A 41 -6.16 21.72 11.60
C GLU A 41 -4.79 21.74 10.90
N ASP A 42 -3.70 21.86 11.66
CA ASP A 42 -2.33 21.84 11.16
C ASP A 42 -2.04 20.51 10.43
N PHE A 43 -2.51 19.39 11.00
CA PHE A 43 -2.40 18.08 10.39
C PHE A 43 -3.13 18.00 9.04
N LYS A 44 -4.35 18.55 8.93
CA LYS A 44 -5.08 18.59 7.65
C LYS A 44 -4.28 19.37 6.60
N VAL A 45 -3.70 20.52 6.97
CA VAL A 45 -2.86 21.33 6.07
C VAL A 45 -1.64 20.53 5.62
N ALA A 46 -0.95 19.87 6.55
CA ALA A 46 0.20 19.03 6.24
C ALA A 46 -0.13 17.90 5.26
N ILE A 47 -1.30 17.26 5.40
CA ILE A 47 -1.76 16.23 4.45
C ILE A 47 -2.05 16.81 3.07
N VAL A 48 -2.64 18.00 2.99
CA VAL A 48 -2.85 18.70 1.70
C VAL A 48 -1.50 18.97 1.02
N MET A 49 -0.50 19.45 1.76
CA MET A 49 0.83 19.75 1.21
C MET A 49 1.58 18.50 0.72
N LEU A 50 1.43 17.35 1.41
CA LEU A 50 2.14 16.12 1.07
C LEU A 50 1.45 15.25 0.03
N PHE A 51 0.12 15.24 0.03
CA PHE A 51 -0.68 14.31 -0.76
C PHE A 51 -1.71 14.99 -1.69
N GLY A 52 -1.89 16.30 -1.60
CA GLY A 52 -2.72 17.07 -2.53
C GLY A 52 -4.23 16.95 -2.33
N TYR A 53 -4.69 16.36 -1.22
CA TYR A 53 -6.12 16.25 -0.90
C TYR A 53 -6.40 16.65 0.55
N LYS A 54 -7.60 17.15 0.80
CA LYS A 54 -8.07 17.50 2.14
C LYS A 54 -8.66 16.26 2.81
N PRO A 55 -8.09 15.77 3.93
CA PRO A 55 -8.64 14.60 4.62
C PRO A 55 -10.01 14.92 5.23
N SER A 56 -10.88 13.91 5.25
CA SER A 56 -12.22 14.02 5.83
C SER A 56 -12.17 14.16 7.34
N LYS A 57 -13.29 14.57 7.96
CA LYS A 57 -13.41 14.61 9.43
C LYS A 57 -13.04 13.26 10.04
N ILE A 58 -13.61 12.18 9.50
CA ILE A 58 -13.44 10.80 9.95
C ILE A 58 -11.98 10.34 9.79
N GLU A 59 -11.36 10.61 8.65
CA GLU A 59 -9.96 10.23 8.41
C GLU A 59 -9.01 10.94 9.38
N ALA A 60 -9.19 12.25 9.56
CA ALA A 60 -8.39 13.01 10.53
C ALA A 60 -8.61 12.48 11.96
N ASP A 61 -9.86 12.24 12.38
CA ASP A 61 -10.15 11.71 13.72
C ASP A 61 -9.53 10.33 13.93
N SER A 62 -9.61 9.45 12.93
CA SER A 62 -9.02 8.11 13.00
C SER A 62 -7.51 8.14 13.13
N VAL A 63 -6.82 9.09 12.48
CA VAL A 63 -5.37 9.24 12.60
C VAL A 63 -5.00 9.82 13.95
N MET A 64 -5.69 10.87 14.39
CA MET A 64 -5.42 11.52 15.67
C MET A 64 -5.58 10.52 16.83
N SER A 65 -6.65 9.72 16.83
CA SER A 65 -6.90 8.71 17.85
C SER A 65 -5.90 7.56 17.84
N ALA A 66 -5.43 7.15 16.66
CA ALA A 66 -4.46 6.06 16.51
C ALA A 66 -3.04 6.44 16.94
N VAL A 67 -2.69 7.74 16.91
CA VAL A 67 -1.36 8.22 17.28
C VAL A 67 -1.29 8.57 18.75
N ASN A 68 -2.26 9.33 19.28
CA ASN A 68 -2.29 9.71 20.69
C ASN A 68 -3.72 9.97 21.17
N PRO A 69 -4.34 9.05 21.92
CA PRO A 69 -5.68 9.28 22.49
C PRO A 69 -5.69 10.34 23.61
N ASN A 70 -4.54 10.70 24.17
CA ASN A 70 -4.44 11.50 25.41
C ASN A 70 -3.85 12.92 25.21
N THR A 71 -3.52 13.34 23.99
CA THR A 71 -2.90 14.64 23.72
C THR A 71 -3.66 15.43 22.66
N SER A 72 -3.59 16.76 22.75
CA SER A 72 -4.29 17.69 21.85
C SER A 72 -3.76 17.73 20.41
N GLY A 73 -2.73 16.95 20.06
CA GLY A 73 -2.07 16.99 18.76
C GLY A 73 -1.14 15.82 18.47
N ILE A 74 -0.57 15.84 17.27
CA ILE A 74 0.36 14.84 16.73
C ILE A 74 1.80 15.37 16.82
N SER A 75 2.68 14.65 17.53
CA SER A 75 4.11 14.98 17.59
C SER A 75 4.80 14.74 16.24
N LEU A 76 6.01 15.30 16.05
CA LEU A 76 6.81 15.06 14.85
C LEU A 76 6.99 13.57 14.55
N GLU A 77 7.31 12.77 15.57
CA GLU A 77 7.48 11.33 15.39
C GLU A 77 6.17 10.63 14.97
N GLY A 78 5.06 10.98 15.61
CA GLY A 78 3.74 10.49 15.24
C GLY A 78 3.38 10.84 13.80
N PHE A 79 3.64 12.09 13.40
CA PHE A 79 3.40 12.58 12.05
C PHE A 79 4.22 11.80 11.02
N LEU A 80 5.52 11.63 11.26
CA LEU A 80 6.40 10.87 10.37
C LEU A 80 5.94 9.43 10.21
N ASN A 81 5.48 8.79 11.29
CA ASN A 81 4.95 7.44 11.24
C ASN A 81 3.63 7.36 10.43
N VAL A 82 2.74 8.34 10.58
CA VAL A 82 1.50 8.43 9.79
C VAL A 82 1.81 8.60 8.30
N VAL A 83 2.67 9.55 7.95
CA VAL A 83 3.04 9.83 6.55
C VAL A 83 3.74 8.62 5.94
N LYS A 84 4.65 7.98 6.67
CA LYS A 84 5.33 6.75 6.25
C LYS A 84 4.33 5.64 5.93
N ARG A 85 3.46 5.29 6.89
CA ARG A 85 2.43 4.24 6.70
C ARG A 85 1.51 4.55 5.53
N LYS A 86 1.11 5.82 5.35
CA LYS A 86 0.26 6.23 4.22
C LYS A 86 0.98 6.10 2.87
N LYS A 87 2.27 6.46 2.80
CA LYS A 87 3.10 6.30 1.60
C LYS A 87 3.31 4.82 1.26
N GLU A 88 3.62 3.99 2.24
CA GLU A 88 3.74 2.54 2.08
C GLU A 88 2.43 1.93 1.57
N ALA A 89 1.29 2.33 2.12
CA ALA A 89 -0.02 1.88 1.63
C ALA A 89 -0.29 2.32 0.17
N GLN A 90 0.08 3.53 -0.23
CA GLN A 90 -0.06 3.99 -1.62
C GLN A 90 0.84 3.20 -2.58
N LEU A 91 2.10 2.96 -2.19
CA LEU A 91 3.05 2.17 -2.99
C LEU A 91 2.57 0.74 -3.15
N TYR A 92 2.12 0.12 -2.05
CA TYR A 92 1.63 -1.24 -2.07
C TYR A 92 0.38 -1.40 -2.94
N ARG A 93 -0.61 -0.49 -2.84
CA ARG A 93 -1.77 -0.50 -3.75
C ARG A 93 -1.37 -0.30 -5.21
N SER A 94 -0.40 0.57 -5.46
CA SER A 94 0.15 0.76 -6.81
C SER A 94 0.84 -0.51 -7.32
N GLU A 95 1.58 -1.21 -6.47
CA GLU A 95 2.27 -2.46 -6.79
C GLU A 95 1.27 -3.58 -7.12
N ILE A 96 0.25 -3.79 -6.28
CA ILE A 96 -0.84 -4.74 -6.58
C ILE A 96 -1.47 -4.41 -7.94
N ARG A 97 -1.74 -3.13 -8.21
CA ARG A 97 -2.34 -2.71 -9.49
C ARG A 97 -1.42 -2.96 -10.68
N HIS A 98 -0.12 -2.73 -10.53
CA HIS A 98 0.85 -3.06 -11.58
C HIS A 98 0.92 -4.57 -11.83
N ILE A 99 0.93 -5.38 -10.77
CA ILE A 99 0.93 -6.85 -10.90
C ILE A 99 -0.35 -7.32 -11.61
N PHE A 100 -1.51 -6.84 -11.18
CA PHE A 100 -2.79 -7.17 -11.82
C PHE A 100 -2.78 -6.82 -13.30
N THR A 101 -2.33 -5.61 -13.65
CA THR A 101 -2.25 -5.16 -15.05
C THR A 101 -1.25 -5.98 -15.86
N ALA A 102 -0.16 -6.46 -15.24
CA ALA A 102 0.80 -7.33 -15.91
C ALA A 102 0.24 -8.75 -16.18
N PHE A 103 -0.75 -9.18 -15.39
CA PHE A 103 -1.42 -10.47 -15.57
C PHE A 103 -2.56 -10.35 -16.60
N ASP A 104 -3.27 -9.22 -16.63
CA ASP A 104 -4.36 -8.94 -17.57
C ASP A 104 -3.83 -8.55 -18.96
N MET A 105 -3.33 -9.55 -19.70
CA MET A 105 -2.69 -9.33 -21.01
C MET A 105 -3.60 -8.73 -22.07
N HIS A 106 -4.91 -8.88 -21.90
CA HIS A 106 -5.91 -8.39 -22.85
C HIS A 106 -6.59 -7.11 -22.37
N TYR A 107 -6.19 -6.56 -21.22
CA TYR A 107 -6.74 -5.34 -20.62
C TYR A 107 -8.27 -5.38 -20.47
N ARG A 108 -8.82 -6.53 -20.08
CA ARG A 108 -10.26 -6.73 -19.88
C ARG A 108 -10.77 -6.13 -18.57
N GLY A 109 -9.88 -5.84 -17.63
CA GLY A 109 -10.20 -5.41 -16.27
C GLY A 109 -10.46 -6.56 -15.30
N PHE A 110 -10.27 -7.81 -15.73
CA PHE A 110 -10.41 -9.03 -14.95
C PHE A 110 -9.45 -10.11 -15.46
N LEU A 111 -9.06 -11.03 -14.56
CA LEU A 111 -8.17 -12.13 -14.88
C LEU A 111 -8.96 -13.43 -15.08
N THR A 112 -8.64 -14.12 -16.15
CA THR A 112 -9.15 -15.46 -16.46
C THR A 112 -8.17 -16.53 -15.96
N LEU A 113 -8.62 -17.79 -15.93
CA LEU A 113 -7.74 -18.92 -15.64
C LEU A 113 -6.58 -19.02 -16.64
N GLU A 114 -6.76 -18.61 -17.90
CA GLU A 114 -5.67 -18.56 -18.88
C GLU A 114 -4.60 -17.54 -18.47
N ASP A 115 -5.01 -16.33 -18.05
CA ASP A 115 -4.10 -15.29 -17.60
C ASP A 115 -3.27 -15.77 -16.40
N PHE A 116 -3.91 -16.44 -15.44
CA PHE A 116 -3.23 -17.06 -14.31
C PHE A 116 -2.22 -18.12 -14.75
N ASN A 117 -2.63 -19.11 -15.54
CA ASN A 117 -1.72 -20.16 -16.01
C ASN A 117 -0.50 -19.58 -16.72
N ARG A 118 -0.71 -18.57 -17.56
CA ARG A 118 0.37 -17.90 -18.29
C ARG A 118 1.28 -17.12 -17.37
N ALA A 119 0.75 -16.34 -16.44
CA ALA A 119 1.54 -15.60 -15.47
C ALA A 119 2.39 -16.56 -14.60
N PHE A 120 1.77 -17.58 -14.02
CA PHE A 120 2.47 -18.58 -13.19
C PHE A 120 3.49 -19.40 -13.98
N SER A 121 3.26 -19.69 -15.27
CA SER A 121 4.27 -20.36 -16.10
C SER A 121 5.55 -19.53 -16.28
N ARG A 122 5.45 -18.20 -16.19
CA ARG A 122 6.61 -17.29 -16.31
C ARG A 122 7.32 -17.08 -14.97
N VAL A 123 6.56 -16.90 -13.89
CA VAL A 123 7.13 -16.55 -12.57
C VAL A 123 7.45 -17.76 -11.71
N ALA A 124 6.73 -18.87 -11.88
CA ALA A 124 6.86 -20.10 -11.10
C ALA A 124 6.61 -21.34 -11.99
N PRO A 125 7.45 -21.59 -13.02
CA PRO A 125 7.23 -22.66 -14.01
C PRO A 125 7.16 -24.08 -13.43
N LYS A 126 7.66 -24.27 -12.20
CA LYS A 126 7.62 -25.56 -11.51
C LYS A 126 6.32 -25.80 -10.72
N LEU A 127 5.46 -24.80 -10.64
CA LEU A 127 4.20 -24.91 -9.89
C LEU A 127 3.21 -25.77 -10.69
N PRO A 128 2.60 -26.80 -10.09
CA PRO A 128 1.63 -27.65 -10.78
C PRO A 128 0.40 -26.86 -11.22
N ALA A 129 -0.12 -27.16 -12.42
CA ALA A 129 -1.34 -26.53 -12.94
C ALA A 129 -2.54 -26.70 -12.00
N ARG A 130 -2.61 -27.82 -11.27
CA ARG A 130 -3.63 -28.04 -10.23
C ARG A 130 -3.54 -27.00 -9.12
N THR A 131 -2.34 -26.67 -8.65
CA THR A 131 -2.13 -25.65 -7.62
C THR A 131 -2.49 -24.27 -8.12
N VAL A 132 -2.19 -23.95 -9.39
CA VAL A 132 -2.62 -22.68 -10.01
C VAL A 132 -4.15 -22.58 -10.06
N LEU A 133 -4.83 -23.69 -10.41
CA LEU A 133 -6.30 -23.76 -10.40
C LEU A 133 -6.89 -23.57 -8.99
N GLU A 134 -6.28 -24.17 -7.98
CA GLU A 134 -6.71 -24.01 -6.58
C GLU A 134 -6.54 -22.55 -6.13
N VAL A 135 -5.42 -21.90 -6.45
CA VAL A 135 -5.20 -20.47 -6.17
C VAL A 135 -6.20 -19.58 -6.91
N PHE A 136 -6.51 -19.89 -8.17
CA PHE A 136 -7.51 -19.16 -8.94
C PHE A 136 -8.89 -19.24 -8.28
N ARG A 137 -9.31 -20.44 -7.87
CA ARG A 137 -10.61 -20.65 -7.21
C ARG A 137 -10.70 -19.97 -5.84
N GLU A 138 -9.59 -19.90 -5.11
CA GLU A 138 -9.53 -19.17 -3.84
C GLU A 138 -9.63 -17.65 -4.07
N ALA A 139 -9.05 -17.16 -5.16
CA ALA A 139 -9.12 -15.75 -5.53
C ALA A 139 -10.51 -15.35 -6.05
N ASP A 140 -11.17 -16.18 -6.86
CA ASP A 140 -12.51 -15.97 -7.43
C ASP A 140 -13.61 -16.10 -6.35
N ARG A 141 -13.84 -15.02 -5.60
CA ARG A 141 -14.70 -15.02 -4.40
C ARG A 141 -16.19 -15.09 -4.70
N ASP A 142 -16.63 -14.55 -5.83
CA ASP A 142 -18.03 -14.59 -6.26
C ASP A 142 -18.31 -15.74 -7.24
N SER A 143 -17.29 -16.50 -7.62
CA SER A 143 -17.39 -17.71 -8.46
C SER A 143 -17.99 -17.41 -9.83
N ASP A 144 -17.72 -16.22 -10.37
CA ASP A 144 -18.20 -15.80 -11.69
C ASP A 144 -17.27 -16.28 -12.83
N GLY A 145 -16.18 -16.97 -12.49
CA GLY A 145 -15.17 -17.46 -13.44
C GLY A 145 -14.10 -16.43 -13.79
N HIS A 146 -14.09 -15.27 -13.12
CA HIS A 146 -13.14 -14.20 -13.31
C HIS A 146 -12.61 -13.71 -11.95
N VAL A 147 -11.36 -13.25 -11.94
CA VAL A 147 -10.81 -12.58 -10.76
C VAL A 147 -10.78 -11.08 -11.06
N SER A 148 -11.70 -10.34 -10.43
CA SER A 148 -11.72 -8.89 -10.55
C SER A 148 -10.52 -8.27 -9.82
N PHE A 149 -10.27 -6.97 -10.04
CA PHE A 149 -9.23 -6.26 -9.28
C PHE A 149 -9.49 -6.31 -7.76
N ARG A 150 -10.76 -6.30 -7.34
CA ARG A 150 -11.14 -6.35 -5.92
C ARG A 150 -10.80 -7.70 -5.30
N ASP A 151 -11.04 -8.77 -6.03
CA ASP A 151 -10.72 -10.13 -5.62
C ASP A 151 -9.21 -10.34 -5.51
N PHE A 152 -8.49 -9.82 -6.50
CA PHE A 152 -7.03 -9.84 -6.49
C PHE A 152 -6.43 -9.01 -5.34
N GLU A 153 -6.94 -7.79 -5.09
CA GLU A 153 -6.51 -6.94 -3.96
C GLU A 153 -6.78 -7.66 -2.63
N TYR A 154 -7.92 -8.34 -2.50
CA TYR A 154 -8.24 -9.13 -1.31
C TYR A 154 -7.29 -10.31 -1.12
N ALA A 155 -7.04 -11.10 -2.17
CA ALA A 155 -6.12 -12.24 -2.13
C ALA A 155 -4.69 -11.82 -1.75
N MET A 156 -4.21 -10.70 -2.28
CA MET A 156 -2.87 -10.15 -1.98
C MET A 156 -2.77 -9.59 -0.55
N ASN A 157 -3.87 -9.04 0.00
CA ASN A 157 -3.92 -8.58 1.39
C ASN A 157 -3.98 -9.74 2.40
N TYR A 158 -4.70 -10.82 2.07
CA TYR A 158 -4.85 -11.97 2.97
C TYR A 158 -3.54 -12.73 3.21
N GLY A 159 -2.62 -12.72 2.22
CA GLY A 159 -1.30 -13.34 2.35
C GLY A 159 -0.35 -12.67 3.36
N GLN A 160 -0.68 -11.49 3.87
CA GLN A 160 0.13 -10.74 4.85
C GLN A 160 -0.40 -10.86 6.30
N ALA A 161 -1.56 -11.49 6.49
CA ALA A 161 -2.24 -11.57 7.80
C ALA A 161 -1.97 -12.88 8.57
N LYS A 162 -0.88 -13.61 8.24
CA LYS A 162 -0.42 -14.80 8.96
C LYS A 162 1.00 -14.65 9.44
#